data_AF-A0AAW6UGG8-F1
#
_entry.id   AF-A0AAW6UGG8-F1
#
_cell.length_a   1.000
_cell.length_b   1.000
_cell.length_c   1.000
_cell.angle_alpha   90.00
_cell.angle_beta   90.00
_cell.angle_gamma   90.00
#
_symmetry.space_group_name_H-M   'P 1'
#
loop_
_entity.id
_entity.type
_entity.pdbx_description
1 polymer ?
#
loop_
_entity_poly.entity_id
_entity_poly.type
_entity_poly.pdbx_seq_one_letter_code
_entity_poly.pdbx_strand_id
1 'polypeptide(L)'
;MKLVNALKNFHPKSPTFSDSASCTSPDRLTGTDIMAAIGMTESRAKFGMTAFLAKNDVSEEDKFSTVEGLTQYALKIAPKLVRKAAGNKLGYCLIVLSKMTFEDYARSAGSVCQCSACSGK
;
A
#
# COMPACT_ATOMS: atom_id res chain seq x y z
N MET A 1 8.10 0.27 -17.37
CA MET A 1 7.67 1.46 -16.59
C MET A 1 7.91 1.17 -15.11
N LYS A 2 8.41 2.10 -14.29
CA LYS A 2 8.48 1.89 -12.82
C LYS A 2 7.09 2.10 -12.21
N LEU A 3 6.66 1.23 -11.32
CA LEU A 3 5.32 1.26 -10.70
C LEU A 3 5.07 2.58 -9.95
N VAL A 4 6.11 3.14 -9.32
CA VAL A 4 6.09 4.47 -8.66
C VAL A 4 5.68 5.60 -9.60
N ASN A 5 5.93 5.50 -10.92
CA ASN A 5 5.53 6.54 -11.86
C ASN A 5 4.01 6.60 -12.05
N ALA A 6 3.29 5.52 -11.77
CA ALA A 6 1.83 5.48 -11.85
C ALA A 6 1.19 6.42 -10.81
N LEU A 7 1.84 6.63 -9.66
CA LEU A 7 1.39 7.52 -8.59
C LEU A 7 1.14 8.95 -9.07
N LYS A 8 1.88 9.40 -10.08
CA LYS A 8 1.71 10.74 -10.69
C LYS A 8 0.31 10.98 -11.27
N ASN A 9 -0.48 9.92 -11.50
CA ASN A 9 -1.84 10.04 -12.01
C ASN A 9 -2.89 10.20 -10.91
N PHE A 10 -2.54 9.94 -9.64
CA PHE A 10 -3.45 10.11 -8.50
C PHE A 10 -3.36 11.51 -7.87
N HIS A 11 -2.34 12.29 -8.22
CA HIS A 11 -2.17 13.66 -7.74
C HIS A 11 -2.53 14.68 -8.83
N PRO A 12 -3.01 15.88 -8.46
CA PRO A 12 -3.24 16.97 -9.40
C PRO A 12 -1.98 17.27 -10.21
N LYS A 13 -2.11 17.27 -11.54
CA LYS A 13 -1.01 17.62 -12.44
C LYS A 13 -0.96 19.13 -12.62
N SER A 14 0.23 19.71 -12.49
CA SER A 14 0.45 21.10 -12.87
C SER A 14 0.21 21.26 -14.38
N PRO A 15 -0.32 22.42 -14.83
CA PRO A 15 -0.38 22.72 -16.26
C PRO A 15 1.02 22.65 -16.85
N THR A 16 1.18 21.84 -17.89
CA THR A 16 2.44 21.75 -18.65
C THR A 16 2.44 22.83 -19.71
N PHE A 17 3.20 23.89 -19.50
CA PHE A 17 3.49 24.89 -20.53
C PHE A 17 4.71 24.42 -21.31
N SER A 18 4.47 23.88 -22.50
CA SER A 18 5.53 23.46 -23.42
C SER A 18 5.17 23.93 -24.82
N ASP A 19 6.16 24.44 -25.56
CA ASP A 19 6.04 24.80 -26.97
C ASP A 19 6.13 23.56 -27.89
N SER A 20 6.36 22.39 -27.30
CA SER A 20 6.33 21.11 -28.01
C SER A 20 4.89 20.67 -28.25
N ALA A 21 4.51 20.45 -29.52
CA ALA A 21 3.24 19.81 -29.85
C ALA A 21 3.10 18.46 -29.14
N SER A 22 1.91 18.16 -28.59
CA SER A 22 1.68 16.89 -27.91
C SER A 22 1.88 15.75 -28.92
N CYS A 23 2.78 14.82 -28.64
CA CYS A 23 3.11 13.70 -29.53
C CYS A 23 1.84 12.94 -29.94
N THR A 24 1.48 12.91 -31.21
CA THR A 24 0.27 12.22 -31.73
C THR A 24 0.53 10.76 -32.08
N SER A 25 1.71 10.23 -31.71
CA SER A 25 2.05 8.83 -31.97
C SER A 25 1.00 7.90 -31.35
N PRO A 26 0.49 6.90 -32.11
CA PRO A 26 -0.43 5.90 -31.57
C PRO A 26 0.18 5.07 -30.44
N ASP A 27 1.52 5.01 -30.35
CA ASP A 27 2.24 4.27 -29.29
C ASP A 27 2.37 5.07 -27.98
N ARG A 28 1.79 6.28 -27.90
CA ARG A 28 1.87 7.12 -26.70
C ARG A 28 0.95 6.58 -25.60
N LEU A 29 1.56 6.18 -24.46
CA LEU A 29 0.82 5.87 -23.23
C LEU A 29 0.09 7.12 -22.70
N THR A 30 -1.22 7.03 -22.61
CA THR A 30 -2.10 8.06 -22.02
C THR A 30 -2.43 7.76 -20.57
N GLY A 31 -3.03 8.74 -19.87
CA GLY A 31 -3.54 8.51 -18.51
C GLY A 31 -4.54 7.36 -18.47
N THR A 32 -5.39 7.23 -19.49
CA THR A 32 -6.38 6.16 -19.60
C THR A 32 -5.73 4.77 -19.69
N ASP A 33 -4.67 4.63 -20.48
CA ASP A 33 -3.93 3.36 -20.61
C ASP A 33 -3.32 2.93 -19.26
N ILE A 34 -2.81 3.91 -18.51
CA ILE A 34 -2.24 3.67 -17.17
C ILE A 34 -3.35 3.23 -16.20
N MET A 35 -4.50 3.90 -16.20
CA MET A 35 -5.63 3.54 -15.34
C MET A 35 -6.19 2.16 -15.68
N ALA A 36 -6.28 1.82 -16.97
CA ALA A 36 -6.69 0.49 -17.41
C ALA A 36 -5.70 -0.60 -16.94
N ALA A 37 -4.40 -0.34 -17.05
CA ALA A 37 -3.37 -1.25 -16.57
C ALA A 37 -3.40 -1.45 -15.04
N ILE A 38 -3.67 -0.37 -14.28
CA ILE A 38 -3.86 -0.46 -12.81
C ILE A 38 -5.06 -1.34 -12.49
N GLY A 39 -6.22 -1.11 -13.11
CA GLY A 39 -7.41 -1.94 -12.88
C GLY A 39 -7.22 -3.41 -13.25
N MET A 40 -6.54 -3.69 -14.37
CA MET A 40 -6.16 -5.07 -14.73
C MET A 40 -5.22 -5.70 -13.70
N THR A 41 -4.27 -4.94 -13.16
CA THR A 41 -3.34 -5.44 -12.14
C THR A 41 -4.06 -5.69 -10.82
N GLU A 42 -4.94 -4.79 -10.40
CA GLU A 42 -5.77 -4.94 -9.20
C GLU A 42 -6.63 -6.20 -9.28
N SER A 43 -7.20 -6.52 -10.45
CA SER A 43 -7.99 -7.75 -10.64
C SER A 43 -7.20 -9.04 -10.39
N ARG A 44 -5.88 -9.03 -10.65
CA ARG A 44 -4.99 -10.19 -10.50
C ARG A 44 -4.27 -10.23 -9.16
N ALA A 45 -3.93 -9.06 -8.63
CA ALA A 45 -3.07 -8.88 -7.47
C ALA A 45 -3.65 -7.85 -6.50
N LYS A 46 -4.93 -8.00 -6.16
CA LYS A 46 -5.71 -7.05 -5.34
C LYS A 46 -4.96 -6.61 -4.09
N PHE A 47 -4.58 -7.57 -3.23
CA PHE A 47 -3.89 -7.27 -1.97
C PHE A 47 -2.60 -6.46 -2.16
N GLY A 48 -1.79 -6.81 -3.16
CA GLY A 48 -0.53 -6.10 -3.43
C GLY A 48 -0.77 -4.67 -3.92
N MET A 49 -1.79 -4.47 -4.77
CA MET A 49 -2.17 -3.13 -5.23
C MET A 49 -2.74 -2.29 -4.08
N THR A 50 -3.67 -2.83 -3.29
CA THR A 50 -4.23 -2.17 -2.09
C THR A 50 -3.12 -1.76 -1.12
N ALA A 51 -2.18 -2.67 -0.80
CA ALA A 51 -1.05 -2.34 0.07
C ALA A 51 -0.14 -1.26 -0.52
N PHE A 52 0.09 -1.29 -1.84
CA PHE A 52 0.88 -0.26 -2.53
C PHE A 52 0.21 1.11 -2.51
N LEU A 53 -1.09 1.19 -2.80
CA LEU A 53 -1.86 2.45 -2.75
C LEU A 53 -1.95 3.00 -1.32
N ALA A 54 -2.20 2.12 -0.35
CA ALA A 54 -2.21 2.45 1.07
C ALA A 54 -0.88 3.03 1.57
N LYS A 55 0.27 2.47 1.12
CA LYS A 55 1.61 2.96 1.46
C LYS A 55 1.87 4.37 0.94
N ASN A 56 1.24 4.76 -0.18
CA ASN A 56 1.46 6.06 -0.82
C ASN A 56 0.33 7.06 -0.53
N ASP A 57 -0.49 6.81 0.51
CA ASP A 57 -1.57 7.70 0.94
C ASP A 57 -2.58 8.06 -0.16
N VAL A 58 -2.85 7.12 -1.08
CA VAL A 58 -3.83 7.32 -2.15
C VAL A 58 -5.27 7.08 -1.67
N SER A 59 -5.47 6.11 -0.77
CA SER A 59 -6.76 5.80 -0.15
C SER A 59 -6.56 5.36 1.31
N GLU A 60 -7.41 5.90 2.20
CA GLU A 60 -7.43 5.50 3.61
C GLU A 60 -8.14 4.14 3.78
N GLU A 61 -9.15 3.86 2.98
CA GLU A 61 -9.88 2.59 2.95
C GLU A 61 -8.96 1.41 2.62
N ASP A 62 -7.99 1.64 1.74
CA ASP A 62 -6.97 0.66 1.39
C ASP A 62 -6.06 0.32 2.57
N LYS A 63 -5.80 1.26 3.50
CA LYS A 63 -5.03 0.97 4.72
C LYS A 63 -5.77 -0.01 5.61
N PHE A 64 -7.07 0.21 5.84
CA PHE A 64 -7.90 -0.70 6.62
C PHE A 64 -8.00 -2.08 5.95
N SER A 65 -8.27 -2.10 4.65
CA SER A 65 -8.36 -3.33 3.86
C SER A 65 -7.06 -4.14 3.86
N THR A 66 -5.92 -3.46 3.82
CA THR A 66 -4.59 -4.10 3.90
C THR A 66 -4.37 -4.73 5.28
N VAL A 67 -4.65 -4.01 6.36
CA VAL A 67 -4.52 -4.52 7.73
C VAL A 67 -5.47 -5.69 7.98
N GLU A 68 -6.70 -5.62 7.46
CA GLU A 68 -7.65 -6.72 7.53
C GLU A 68 -7.13 -7.95 6.78
N GLY A 69 -6.66 -7.78 5.54
CA GLY A 69 -6.08 -8.86 4.74
C GLY A 69 -4.89 -9.53 5.43
N LEU A 70 -4.00 -8.73 6.03
CA LEU A 70 -2.88 -9.21 6.84
C LEU A 70 -3.36 -9.98 8.08
N THR A 71 -4.38 -9.47 8.76
CA THR A 71 -4.94 -10.12 9.96
C THR A 71 -5.54 -11.48 9.62
N GLN A 72 -6.29 -11.57 8.52
CA GLN A 72 -6.87 -12.82 8.04
C GLN A 72 -5.79 -13.82 7.61
N TYR A 73 -4.73 -13.34 6.96
CA TYR A 73 -3.59 -14.17 6.62
C TYR A 73 -2.87 -14.69 7.87
N ALA A 74 -2.58 -13.81 8.82
CA ALA A 74 -1.94 -14.15 10.08
C ALA A 74 -2.75 -15.18 10.88
N LEU A 75 -4.08 -15.07 10.89
CA LEU A 75 -4.97 -16.04 11.52
C LEU A 75 -4.87 -17.43 10.90
N LYS A 76 -4.73 -17.52 9.57
CA LYS A 76 -4.60 -18.79 8.84
C LYS A 76 -3.28 -19.51 9.14
N ILE A 77 -2.19 -18.74 9.28
CA ILE A 77 -0.84 -19.29 9.48
C ILE A 77 -0.45 -19.45 10.95
N ALA A 78 -1.23 -18.88 11.88
CA ALA A 78 -0.90 -18.84 13.31
C ALA A 78 -0.63 -20.25 13.87
N PRO A 79 0.54 -20.50 14.47
CA PRO A 79 0.86 -21.81 15.06
C PRO A 79 -0.13 -22.21 16.16
N LYS A 80 -0.41 -23.51 16.26
CA LYS A 80 -1.36 -24.05 17.25
C LYS A 80 -1.04 -23.63 18.68
N LEU A 81 0.25 -23.60 19.04
CA LEU A 81 0.72 -23.20 20.37
C LEU A 81 0.45 -21.72 20.65
N VAL A 82 0.71 -20.84 19.68
CA VAL A 82 0.43 -19.39 19.78
C VAL A 82 -1.06 -19.16 19.96
N ARG A 83 -1.89 -19.86 19.18
CA ARG A 83 -3.35 -19.79 19.30
C ARG A 83 -3.84 -20.25 20.68
N LYS A 84 -3.26 -21.33 21.22
CA LYS A 84 -3.61 -21.84 22.56
C LYS A 84 -3.17 -20.87 23.67
N ALA A 85 -1.99 -20.27 23.54
CA ALA A 85 -1.46 -19.32 24.52
C ALA A 85 -2.24 -18.00 24.52
N ALA A 86 -2.59 -17.48 23.34
CA ALA A 86 -3.30 -16.20 23.23
C ALA A 86 -4.79 -16.30 23.62
N GLY A 87 -5.41 -17.47 23.44
CA GLY A 87 -6.82 -17.70 23.77
C GLY A 87 -7.75 -16.65 23.15
N ASN A 88 -8.61 -16.06 23.97
CA ASN A 88 -9.60 -15.07 23.53
C ASN A 88 -8.97 -13.74 23.06
N LYS A 89 -7.69 -13.49 23.38
CA LYS A 89 -6.98 -12.27 22.96
C LYS A 89 -6.34 -12.39 21.59
N LEU A 90 -6.35 -13.57 20.97
CA LEU A 90 -5.64 -13.82 19.71
C LEU A 90 -6.03 -12.81 18.62
N GLY A 91 -7.33 -12.56 18.41
CA GLY A 91 -7.79 -11.63 17.38
C GLY A 91 -7.20 -10.22 17.55
N TYR A 92 -7.20 -9.72 18.79
CA TYR A 92 -6.62 -8.42 19.10
C TYR A 92 -5.11 -8.39 18.86
N CYS A 93 -4.38 -9.42 19.30
CA CYS A 93 -2.95 -9.53 19.07
C CYS A 93 -2.59 -9.55 17.57
N LEU A 94 -3.37 -10.26 16.76
CA LEU A 94 -3.15 -10.34 15.31
C LEU A 94 -3.45 -9.01 14.60
N ILE A 95 -4.44 -8.25 15.04
CA ILE A 95 -4.72 -6.90 14.51
C ILE A 95 -3.54 -5.98 14.81
N VAL A 96 -3.05 -5.96 16.05
CA VAL A 96 -1.89 -5.13 16.45
C VAL A 96 -0.65 -5.52 15.65
N LEU A 97 -0.37 -6.82 15.53
CA LEU A 97 0.74 -7.33 14.72
C LEU A 97 0.62 -6.90 13.25
N SER A 98 -0.58 -6.99 12.68
CA SER A 98 -0.83 -6.62 11.28
C SER A 98 -0.66 -5.13 11.03
N LYS A 99 -1.07 -4.28 11.98
CA LYS A 99 -0.81 -2.83 11.93
C LYS A 99 0.68 -2.53 11.94
N MET A 100 1.43 -3.09 12.90
CA MET A 100 2.89 -2.92 12.97
C MET A 100 3.60 -3.43 11.72
N THR A 101 3.14 -4.55 11.15
CA THR A 101 3.69 -5.12 9.92
C THR A 101 3.44 -4.20 8.72
N PHE A 102 2.23 -3.65 8.60
CA PHE A 102 1.92 -2.69 7.55
C PHE A 102 2.71 -1.39 7.71
N GLU A 103 2.85 -0.88 8.93
CA GLU A 103 3.68 0.28 9.23
C GLU A 103 5.14 0.05 8.82
N ASP A 104 5.70 -1.12 9.14
CA ASP A 104 7.06 -1.50 8.76
C ASP A 104 7.22 -1.62 7.23
N TYR A 105 6.23 -2.17 6.54
CA TYR A 105 6.19 -2.19 5.07
C TYR A 105 6.08 -0.78 4.45
N ALA A 106 5.24 0.08 5.02
CA ALA A 106 5.01 1.43 4.52
C ALA A 106 6.22 2.33 4.75
N ARG A 107 6.99 2.03 5.80
CA ARG A 107 8.21 2.71 6.17
C ARG A 107 9.24 2.72 5.02
N SER A 108 9.93 3.84 4.86
CA SER A 108 11.02 4.00 3.88
C SER A 108 12.37 3.74 4.55
N ALA A 109 13.39 3.31 3.79
CA ALA A 109 14.72 2.99 4.33
C ALA A 109 15.41 4.15 5.09
N GLY A 110 14.98 5.40 4.86
CA GLY A 110 15.48 6.59 5.55
C GLY A 110 14.51 7.16 6.61
N SER A 111 13.41 6.49 6.92
CA SER A 111 12.49 7.00 7.92
C SER A 111 13.11 6.91 9.32
N VAL A 112 13.13 8.03 10.03
CA VAL A 112 13.56 8.09 11.42
C VAL A 112 12.29 8.26 12.25
N CYS A 113 11.80 7.19 12.88
CA CYS A 113 10.75 7.30 13.89
C CYS A 113 11.42 7.48 15.25
N GLN A 114 11.35 8.69 15.82
CA GLN A 114 11.62 8.85 17.24
C GLN A 114 10.51 8.13 18.02
N CYS A 115 10.90 7.23 18.92
CA CYS A 115 9.96 6.56 19.81
C CYS A 115 9.17 7.62 20.59
N SER A 116 7.84 7.58 20.58
CA SER A 116 7.04 8.54 21.34
C SER A 116 7.16 8.35 22.85
N ALA A 117 7.57 7.15 23.30
CA ALA A 117 7.75 6.84 24.71
C ALA A 117 9.14 7.20 25.25
N CYS A 118 10.20 7.06 24.46
CA CYS A 118 11.58 7.31 24.92
C CYS A 118 12.37 8.33 24.08
N SER A 119 11.83 8.80 22.96
CA SER A 119 12.50 9.72 22.02
C SER A 119 13.89 9.25 21.57
N GLY A 120 14.14 7.95 21.59
CA GLY A 120 15.45 7.36 21.27
C GLY A 120 16.47 7.39 22.41
N LYS A 121 16.02 7.62 23.64
CA LYS A 121 16.81 7.48 24.88
C LYS A 121 16.72 6.07 25.45
#